data_AF-D5DIM2-F1
#
_entry.id   AF-D5DIM2-F1
#
_cell.length_a   1.000
_cell.length_b   1.000
_cell.length_c   1.000
_cell.angle_alpha   90.00
_cell.angle_beta   90.00
_cell.angle_gamma   90.00
#
_symmetry.space_group_name_H-M   'P 1'
#
loop_
_entity.id
_entity.type
_entity.pdbx_description
1 polymer ?
#
loop_
_entity_poly.entity_id
_entity_poly.type
_entity_poly.pdbx_seq_one_letter_code
_entity_poly.pdbx_strand_id
1 'polypeptide(L)'
;MKKVFNIGVLFFLIFGLFLGVGPTGKASALSYDGSNPYTTGCASKSPITYETKYIYKSGVKIGYVQLKGSAYCHTAWGYVKFYNNSPYNGYANVGTYRYEGSSSSSNARTFCNSSGGNGMVNKGETSCYTSQLWDKDPYNSLAVVFVYSSDGKVIAQAQTGRH
;
A
#
# COMPACT_ATOMS: atom_id res chain seq x y z
N MET A 1 -57.62 39.51 -35.29
CA MET A 1 -57.09 38.66 -34.20
C MET A 1 -56.80 37.26 -34.72
N LYS A 2 -55.53 36.88 -34.84
CA LYS A 2 -54.96 35.61 -34.36
C LYS A 2 -53.50 35.53 -34.82
N LYS A 3 -52.62 35.54 -33.83
CA LYS A 3 -51.18 35.41 -33.92
C LYS A 3 -50.85 34.01 -34.42
N VAL A 4 -49.94 33.90 -35.39
CA VAL A 4 -49.20 32.65 -35.62
C VAL A 4 -47.73 33.03 -35.58
N PHE A 5 -47.21 33.11 -34.36
CA PHE A 5 -45.80 33.31 -34.09
C PHE A 5 -45.04 32.07 -34.59
N ASN A 6 -44.01 32.28 -35.42
CA ASN A 6 -43.03 31.27 -35.82
C ASN A 6 -42.28 30.74 -34.58
N ILE A 7 -42.83 29.70 -33.96
CA ILE A 7 -42.28 29.00 -32.78
C ILE A 7 -41.32 27.85 -33.17
N GLY A 8 -41.01 27.70 -34.47
CA GLY A 8 -40.21 26.57 -34.97
C GLY A 8 -38.68 26.69 -34.79
N VAL A 9 -38.15 27.87 -34.44
CA VAL A 9 -36.68 28.10 -34.45
C VAL A 9 -36.11 28.31 -33.03
N LEU A 10 -36.96 28.41 -32.00
CA LEU A 10 -36.52 28.67 -30.62
C LEU A 10 -36.32 27.39 -29.77
N PHE A 11 -36.54 26.20 -30.35
CA PHE A 11 -36.41 24.93 -29.63
C PHE A 11 -35.08 24.20 -29.84
N PHE A 12 -34.23 24.67 -30.75
CA PHE A 12 -32.93 24.04 -31.05
C PHE A 12 -31.72 24.68 -30.35
N LEU A 13 -31.91 25.76 -29.56
CA LEU A 13 -30.82 26.51 -28.94
C LEU A 13 -30.63 26.27 -27.43
N ILE A 14 -31.40 25.36 -26.81
CA ILE A 14 -31.39 25.18 -25.34
C ILE A 14 -30.80 23.81 -24.91
N PHE A 15 -30.42 22.93 -25.83
CA PHE A 15 -30.04 21.55 -25.48
C PHE A 15 -28.73 21.07 -26.14
N GLY A 16 -27.66 21.87 -26.02
CA GLY A 16 -26.37 21.53 -26.62
C GLY A 16 -25.14 21.86 -25.77
N LEU A 17 -25.30 22.31 -24.53
CA LEU A 17 -24.17 22.62 -23.64
C LEU A 17 -24.21 21.79 -22.35
N PHE A 18 -24.43 20.49 -22.49
CA PHE A 18 -23.88 19.56 -21.51
C PHE A 18 -22.39 19.43 -21.82
N LEU A 19 -21.60 20.41 -21.37
CA LEU A 19 -20.22 20.16 -20.98
C LEU A 19 -20.30 19.16 -19.82
N GLY A 20 -20.48 17.90 -20.18
CA GLY A 20 -20.16 16.78 -19.32
C GLY A 20 -18.68 16.92 -19.04
N VAL A 21 -18.37 17.59 -17.93
CA VAL A 21 -17.15 17.37 -17.18
C VAL A 21 -17.19 15.89 -16.86
N GLY A 22 -16.70 15.07 -17.79
CA GLY A 22 -16.42 13.67 -17.51
C GLY A 22 -15.55 13.64 -16.27
N PRO A 23 -15.71 12.63 -15.38
CA PRO A 23 -14.92 12.58 -14.17
C PRO A 23 -13.44 12.71 -14.54
N THR A 24 -12.83 13.85 -14.26
CA THR A 24 -11.38 14.00 -14.15
C THR A 24 -10.98 13.33 -12.84
N GLY A 25 -11.11 12.00 -12.83
CA GLY A 25 -11.09 11.13 -11.67
C GLY A 25 -10.00 10.08 -11.79
N LYS A 26 -8.78 10.57 -12.00
CA LYS A 26 -7.46 10.00 -11.63
C LYS A 26 -7.18 8.55 -12.02
N ALA A 27 -6.40 8.42 -13.09
CA ALA A 27 -5.33 7.42 -13.14
C ALA A 27 -4.34 7.69 -12.00
N SER A 28 -4.62 7.20 -10.79
CA SER A 28 -3.68 7.22 -9.67
C SER A 28 -3.32 5.79 -9.27
N ALA A 29 -2.80 5.04 -10.25
CA ALA A 29 -2.20 3.72 -10.08
C ALA A 29 -0.67 3.76 -9.85
N LEU A 30 -0.09 4.97 -9.80
CA LEU A 30 1.34 5.21 -9.50
C LEU A 30 1.56 6.34 -8.48
N SER A 31 0.54 7.14 -8.16
CA SER A 31 0.73 8.37 -7.37
C SER A 31 1.07 8.11 -5.90
N TYR A 32 0.79 6.90 -5.42
CA TYR A 32 1.01 6.52 -4.04
C TYR A 32 2.26 5.66 -3.84
N ASP A 33 2.89 5.19 -4.92
CA ASP A 33 4.12 4.39 -4.84
C ASP A 33 5.20 5.19 -4.11
N GLY A 34 5.80 4.59 -3.08
CA GLY A 34 6.82 5.26 -2.27
C GLY A 34 6.29 6.27 -1.26
N SER A 35 4.98 6.50 -1.16
CA SER A 35 4.40 7.40 -0.16
C SER A 35 4.11 6.69 1.17
N ASN A 36 4.00 7.45 2.26
CA ASN A 36 3.68 6.90 3.57
C ASN A 36 2.16 6.66 3.72
N PRO A 37 1.71 5.41 3.95
CA PRO A 37 0.29 5.04 3.98
C PRO A 37 -0.51 5.74 5.09
N TYR A 38 0.14 6.14 6.18
CA TYR A 38 -0.51 6.85 7.29
C TYR A 38 -0.70 8.33 6.97
N THR A 39 0.27 8.98 6.32
CA THR A 39 0.18 10.40 5.94
C THR A 39 -0.78 10.65 4.78
N THR A 40 -0.90 9.70 3.84
CA THR A 40 -1.85 9.78 2.72
C THR A 40 -3.28 9.41 3.13
N GLY A 41 -3.45 8.88 4.34
CA GLY A 41 -4.73 8.40 4.86
C GLY A 41 -5.16 7.03 4.34
N CYS A 42 -4.36 6.38 3.48
CA CYS A 42 -4.67 5.05 2.96
C CYS A 42 -4.74 3.98 4.07
N ALA A 43 -3.92 4.11 5.11
CA ALA A 43 -3.96 3.24 6.29
C ALA A 43 -5.29 3.27 7.07
N SER A 44 -6.13 4.30 6.86
CA SER A 44 -7.41 4.49 7.55
C SER A 44 -8.64 4.37 6.64
N LYS A 45 -8.47 4.55 5.32
CA LYS A 45 -9.57 4.46 4.35
C LYS A 45 -9.68 3.03 3.82
N SER A 46 -10.75 2.34 4.23
CA SER A 46 -11.01 0.93 3.86
C SER A 46 -9.79 0.03 4.08
N PRO A 47 -9.25 -0.03 5.32
CA PRO A 47 -8.03 -0.77 5.62
C PRO A 47 -8.24 -2.28 5.48
N ILE A 48 -7.22 -2.94 4.94
CA ILE A 48 -7.20 -4.39 4.76
C ILE A 48 -5.94 -4.95 5.41
N THR A 49 -6.07 -6.11 6.06
CA THR A 49 -4.95 -7.01 6.34
C THR A 49 -5.13 -8.22 5.44
N TYR A 50 -4.34 -8.31 4.37
CA TYR A 50 -4.49 -9.38 3.38
C TYR A 50 -4.07 -10.72 3.95
N GLU A 51 -2.95 -10.74 4.68
CA GLU A 51 -2.41 -11.96 5.27
C GLU A 51 -1.49 -11.63 6.46
N THR A 52 -1.33 -12.59 7.36
CA THR A 52 -0.45 -12.50 8.54
C THR A 52 0.37 -13.78 8.67
N LYS A 53 1.68 -13.64 8.90
CA LYS A 53 2.57 -14.75 9.25
C LYS A 53 3.30 -14.47 10.56
N TYR A 54 3.32 -15.45 11.46
CA TYR A 54 4.08 -15.36 12.71
C TYR A 54 5.58 -15.55 12.48
N ILE A 55 6.38 -14.82 13.24
CA ILE A 55 7.84 -14.87 13.24
C ILE A 55 8.28 -15.75 14.40
N TYR A 56 9.12 -16.73 14.12
CA TYR A 56 9.71 -17.61 15.12
C TYR A 56 11.23 -17.48 15.13
N LYS A 57 11.82 -17.40 16.32
CA LYS A 57 13.27 -17.45 16.55
C LYS A 57 13.54 -18.57 17.56
N SER A 58 14.29 -19.59 17.14
CA SER A 58 14.60 -20.77 17.97
C SER A 58 13.35 -21.41 18.61
N GLY A 59 12.27 -21.55 17.82
CA GLY A 59 10.99 -22.12 18.29
C GLY A 59 10.09 -21.16 19.09
N VAL A 60 10.60 -20.00 19.50
CA VAL A 60 9.81 -18.99 20.23
C VAL A 60 9.13 -18.03 19.25
N LYS A 61 7.82 -17.83 19.43
CA LYS A 61 7.07 -16.83 18.66
C LYS A 61 7.42 -15.43 19.17
N ILE A 62 8.01 -14.58 18.32
CA ILE A 62 8.53 -13.25 18.72
C ILE A 62 7.72 -12.08 18.15
N GLY A 63 6.84 -12.34 17.17
CA GLY A 63 6.04 -11.32 16.52
C GLY A 63 5.31 -11.86 15.29
N TYR A 64 4.88 -10.95 14.43
CA TYR A 64 4.25 -11.26 13.15
C TYR A 64 4.57 -10.21 12.08
N VAL A 65 4.52 -10.65 10.82
CA VAL A 65 4.53 -9.78 9.64
C VAL A 65 3.17 -9.84 8.97
N GLN A 66 2.73 -8.71 8.44
CA GLN A 66 1.47 -8.52 7.73
C GLN A 66 1.71 -7.87 6.39
N LEU A 67 0.94 -8.33 5.39
CA LEU A 67 0.66 -7.54 4.21
C LEU A 67 -0.62 -6.74 4.50
N LYS A 68 -0.47 -5.43 4.65
CA LYS A 68 -1.57 -4.50 4.86
C LYS A 68 -1.91 -3.80 3.54
N GLY A 69 -3.09 -3.20 3.47
CA GLY A 69 -3.49 -2.41 2.32
C GLY A 69 -4.70 -1.54 2.54
N SER A 70 -5.15 -0.94 1.44
CA SER A 70 -6.34 -0.10 1.36
C SER A 70 -7.11 -0.44 0.10
N ALA A 71 -8.36 -0.88 0.23
CA ALA A 71 -9.26 -1.02 -0.92
C ALA A 71 -9.57 0.33 -1.59
N TYR A 72 -9.50 1.44 -0.84
CA TYR A 72 -9.76 2.77 -1.36
C TYR A 72 -8.60 3.30 -2.20
N CYS A 73 -7.36 3.14 -1.72
CA CYS A 73 -6.17 3.58 -2.44
C CYS A 73 -5.66 2.54 -3.46
N HIS A 74 -6.14 1.30 -3.40
CA HIS A 74 -5.60 0.13 -4.10
C HIS A 74 -4.10 -0.02 -3.93
N THR A 75 -3.64 0.04 -2.69
CA THR A 75 -2.22 -0.06 -2.33
C THR A 75 -2.01 -1.11 -1.26
N ALA A 76 -0.82 -1.69 -1.24
CA ALA A 76 -0.33 -2.57 -0.18
C ALA A 76 0.98 -2.06 0.42
N TRP A 77 1.24 -2.44 1.68
CA TRP A 77 2.49 -2.18 2.37
C TRP A 77 2.74 -3.25 3.44
N GLY A 78 4.00 -3.42 3.79
CA GLY A 78 4.46 -4.40 4.76
C GLY A 78 4.45 -3.79 6.14
N TYR A 79 4.07 -4.58 7.14
CA TYR A 79 4.08 -4.18 8.53
C TYR A 79 4.58 -5.33 9.39
N VAL A 80 5.47 -5.05 10.33
CA VAL A 80 5.89 -6.00 11.37
C VAL A 80 5.49 -5.48 12.74
N LYS A 81 5.13 -6.40 13.62
CA LYS A 81 5.00 -6.14 15.05
C LYS A 81 5.65 -7.26 15.86
N PHE A 82 6.57 -6.88 16.75
CA PHE A 82 7.14 -7.74 17.79
C PHE A 82 6.37 -7.59 19.09
N TYR A 83 6.37 -8.67 19.88
CA TYR A 83 5.70 -8.68 21.19
C TYR A 83 6.51 -7.97 22.28
N ASN A 84 7.82 -7.89 22.11
CA ASN A 84 8.73 -7.23 23.03
C ASN A 84 9.53 -6.15 22.30
N ASN A 85 9.99 -5.15 23.06
CA ASN A 85 10.85 -4.09 22.55
C ASN A 85 12.14 -4.67 21.95
N SER A 86 12.55 -4.09 20.83
CA SER A 86 13.76 -4.53 20.15
C SER A 86 14.99 -4.25 21.00
N PRO A 87 15.92 -5.21 21.12
CA PRO A 87 17.06 -5.11 22.04
C PRO A 87 18.16 -4.13 21.57
N TYR A 88 18.26 -3.87 20.26
CA TYR A 88 19.28 -3.02 19.65
C TYR A 88 18.76 -2.35 18.36
N ASN A 89 19.55 -1.43 17.81
CA ASN A 89 19.23 -0.73 16.57
C ASN A 89 19.38 -1.64 15.34
N GLY A 90 18.55 -1.42 14.31
CA GLY A 90 18.56 -2.27 13.10
C GLY A 90 18.06 -3.69 13.34
N TYR A 91 17.22 -3.92 14.36
CA TYR A 91 16.75 -5.25 14.75
C TYR A 91 15.93 -5.95 13.66
N ALA A 92 15.11 -5.19 12.93
CA ALA A 92 14.30 -5.76 11.85
C ALA A 92 14.01 -4.77 10.74
N ASN A 93 13.82 -5.31 9.54
CA ASN A 93 13.37 -4.58 8.37
C ASN A 93 12.32 -5.40 7.63
N VAL A 94 11.19 -4.78 7.29
CA VAL A 94 10.20 -5.38 6.40
C VAL A 94 10.42 -4.84 5.00
N GLY A 95 10.34 -5.72 4.00
CA GLY A 95 10.23 -5.37 2.60
C GLY A 95 8.84 -5.73 2.07
N THR A 96 8.30 -4.87 1.21
CA THR A 96 7.13 -5.15 0.38
C THR A 96 7.56 -5.24 -1.05
N TYR A 97 7.08 -6.28 -1.72
CA TYR A 97 7.45 -6.58 -3.09
C TYR A 97 6.15 -6.79 -3.87
N ARG A 98 5.97 -6.00 -4.93
CA ARG A 98 4.90 -6.16 -5.90
C ARG A 98 5.41 -7.04 -7.04
N TYR A 99 4.66 -8.08 -7.37
CA TYR A 99 4.86 -8.90 -8.56
C TYR A 99 3.92 -8.45 -9.67
N GLU A 100 4.48 -7.91 -10.74
CA GLU A 100 3.73 -7.66 -11.98
C GLU A 100 3.86 -8.88 -12.90
N GLY A 101 2.99 -9.88 -12.72
CA GLY A 101 2.98 -11.07 -13.58
C GLY A 101 4.24 -11.95 -13.49
N SER A 102 4.33 -12.98 -14.34
CA SER A 102 5.37 -14.02 -14.32
C SER A 102 6.72 -13.58 -14.93
N SER A 103 6.90 -12.29 -15.24
CA SER A 103 8.08 -11.77 -15.93
C SER A 103 8.64 -10.57 -15.17
N SER A 104 9.85 -10.75 -14.65
CA SER A 104 10.57 -9.98 -13.63
C SER A 104 11.07 -8.58 -14.04
N SER A 105 10.37 -7.85 -14.92
CA SER A 105 10.84 -6.54 -15.41
C SER A 105 10.26 -5.31 -14.69
N SER A 106 9.29 -5.45 -13.77
CA SER A 106 8.69 -4.33 -13.03
C SER A 106 8.40 -4.64 -11.55
N ASN A 107 9.29 -5.41 -10.90
CA ASN A 107 9.21 -5.68 -9.47
C ASN A 107 9.52 -4.40 -8.66
N ALA A 108 8.48 -3.68 -8.24
CA ALA A 108 8.63 -2.59 -7.28
C ALA A 108 8.88 -3.19 -5.88
N ARG A 109 9.91 -2.68 -5.20
CA ARG A 109 10.19 -3.05 -3.80
C ARG A 109 10.45 -1.82 -2.95
N THR A 110 10.03 -1.89 -1.71
CA THR A 110 10.28 -0.87 -0.69
C THR A 110 10.49 -1.53 0.65
N PHE A 111 11.23 -0.85 1.52
CA PHE A 111 11.56 -1.33 2.87
C PHE A 111 11.14 -0.32 3.92
N CYS A 112 11.14 -0.71 5.19
CA CYS A 112 10.82 0.23 6.27
C CYS A 112 11.76 1.45 6.27
N ASN A 113 13.04 1.25 5.94
CA ASN A 113 14.04 2.33 5.83
C ASN A 113 14.06 3.03 4.46
N SER A 114 13.18 2.68 3.53
CA SER A 114 13.01 3.44 2.28
C SER A 114 12.22 4.73 2.54
N SER A 115 12.33 5.70 1.62
CA SER A 115 11.46 6.89 1.66
C SER A 115 9.99 6.47 1.72
N GLY A 116 9.21 7.13 2.58
CA GLY A 116 7.81 6.80 2.83
C GLY A 116 7.57 5.67 3.86
N GLY A 117 8.59 4.92 4.25
CA GLY A 117 8.55 4.06 5.44
C GLY A 117 8.82 4.83 6.73
N ASN A 118 8.88 4.13 7.87
CA ASN A 118 9.16 4.73 9.18
C ASN A 118 10.50 4.32 9.81
N GLY A 119 11.42 3.78 9.03
CA GLY A 119 12.72 3.29 9.51
C GLY A 119 12.71 1.83 9.94
N MET A 120 13.88 1.21 10.03
CA MET A 120 14.02 -0.12 10.64
C MET A 120 13.54 -0.12 12.08
N VAL A 121 13.18 -1.28 12.61
CA VAL A 121 12.88 -1.42 14.04
C VAL A 121 14.16 -1.25 14.84
N ASN A 122 14.26 -0.16 15.59
CA ASN A 122 15.40 0.18 16.43
C ASN A 122 15.17 -0.15 17.91
N LYS A 123 16.20 0.07 18.74
CA LYS A 123 16.14 -0.24 20.17
C LYS A 123 14.94 0.45 20.82
N GLY A 124 14.14 -0.33 21.56
CA GLY A 124 12.94 0.18 22.22
C GLY A 124 11.68 0.18 21.34
N GLU A 125 11.82 0.03 20.02
CA GLU A 125 10.68 -0.04 19.10
C GLU A 125 10.19 -1.49 18.94
N THR A 126 8.94 -1.63 18.50
CA THR A 126 8.30 -2.95 18.31
C THR A 126 7.78 -3.16 16.90
N SER A 127 7.86 -2.17 16.01
CA SER A 127 7.22 -2.26 14.71
C SER A 127 7.87 -1.33 13.69
N CYS A 128 7.82 -1.74 12.43
CA CYS A 128 8.04 -0.86 11.30
C CYS A 128 7.06 -1.18 10.17
N TYR A 129 6.91 -0.25 9.25
CA TYR A 129 6.15 -0.38 8.03
C TYR A 129 6.89 0.21 6.85
N THR A 130 6.65 -0.36 5.68
CA THR A 130 7.18 0.14 4.41
C THR A 130 6.35 1.30 3.89
N SER A 131 6.88 2.02 2.90
CA SER A 131 6.00 2.83 2.04
C SER A 131 4.97 1.95 1.34
N GLN A 132 3.92 2.57 0.80
CA GLN A 132 2.92 1.84 0.04
C GLN A 132 3.30 1.69 -1.43
N LEU A 133 2.86 0.58 -2.01
CA LEU A 133 2.94 0.27 -3.44
C LEU A 133 1.53 0.02 -3.94
N TRP A 134 1.23 0.46 -5.15
CA TRP A 134 0.00 0.13 -5.84
C TRP A 134 -0.14 -1.38 -5.98
N ASP A 135 -1.29 -1.91 -5.59
CA ASP A 135 -1.61 -3.33 -5.57
C ASP A 135 -3.12 -3.44 -5.84
N LYS A 136 -3.49 -3.48 -7.13
CA LYS A 136 -4.87 -3.59 -7.58
C LYS A 136 -5.14 -4.98 -8.13
N ASP A 137 -6.37 -5.46 -7.90
CA ASP A 137 -6.85 -6.77 -8.29
C ASP A 137 -6.38 -7.25 -9.69
N PRO A 138 -5.80 -8.47 -9.78
CA PRO A 138 -5.49 -9.37 -8.67
C PRO A 138 -4.31 -8.86 -7.80
N TYR A 139 -4.50 -8.81 -6.48
CA TYR A 139 -3.46 -8.44 -5.52
C TYR A 139 -2.28 -9.40 -5.62
N ASN A 140 -1.11 -8.88 -6.01
CA ASN A 140 0.10 -9.66 -6.25
C ASN A 140 1.26 -9.01 -5.51
N SER A 141 1.17 -9.03 -4.18
CA SER A 141 2.19 -8.45 -3.32
C SER A 141 2.51 -9.39 -2.16
N LEU A 142 3.76 -9.31 -1.70
CA LEU A 142 4.20 -9.97 -0.49
C LEU A 142 4.85 -8.99 0.49
N ALA A 143 4.87 -9.40 1.75
CA ALA A 143 5.64 -8.77 2.82
C ALA A 143 6.63 -9.79 3.38
N VAL A 144 7.91 -9.44 3.41
CA VAL A 144 8.98 -10.26 3.97
C VAL A 144 9.64 -9.47 5.09
N VAL A 145 9.78 -10.08 6.26
CA VAL A 145 10.55 -9.52 7.36
C VAL A 145 11.86 -10.27 7.52
N PHE A 146 12.94 -9.51 7.72
CA PHE A 146 14.22 -10.01 8.18
C PHE A 146 14.48 -9.49 9.58
N VAL A 147 14.81 -10.39 10.50
CA VAL A 147 15.27 -10.08 11.86
C VAL A 147 16.76 -10.32 11.92
N TYR A 148 17.51 -9.33 12.40
CA TYR A 148 18.97 -9.34 12.40
C TYR A 148 19.52 -9.51 13.81
N SER A 149 20.68 -10.16 13.94
CA SER A 149 21.53 -10.07 15.14
C SER A 149 22.14 -8.67 15.26
N SER A 150 22.75 -8.35 16.41
CA SER A 150 23.52 -7.10 16.59
C SER A 150 24.62 -6.93 15.55
N ASP A 151 25.14 -8.04 15.02
CA ASP A 151 26.23 -8.09 14.04
C ASP A 151 25.70 -8.11 12.59
N GLY A 152 24.40 -7.88 12.38
CA GLY A 152 23.78 -7.77 11.07
C GLY A 152 23.44 -9.09 10.37
N LYS A 153 23.60 -10.25 11.03
CA LYS A 153 23.24 -11.56 10.45
C LYS A 153 21.74 -11.80 10.57
N VAL A 154 21.10 -12.34 9.54
CA VAL A 154 19.69 -12.75 9.63
C VAL A 154 19.55 -13.93 10.60
N ILE A 155 18.71 -13.79 11.62
CA ILE A 155 18.47 -14.77 12.69
C ILE A 155 17.04 -15.30 12.71
N ALA A 156 16.12 -14.62 12.02
CA ALA A 156 14.77 -15.09 11.75
C ALA A 156 14.22 -14.38 10.52
N GLN A 157 13.30 -15.04 9.82
CA GLN A 157 12.57 -14.45 8.71
C GLN A 157 11.15 -15.00 8.66
N ALA A 158 10.23 -14.21 8.10
CA ALA A 158 8.88 -14.67 7.77
C ALA A 158 8.40 -13.95 6.52
N GLN A 159 7.53 -14.63 5.77
CA GLN A 159 6.93 -14.10 4.54
C GLN A 159 5.43 -14.39 4.56
N THR A 160 4.65 -13.45 4.04
CA THR A 160 3.20 -13.53 3.85
C THR A 160 2.84 -12.78 2.58
N GLY A 161 1.78 -13.15 1.87
CA GLY A 161 1.42 -12.46 0.63
C GLY A 161 0.50 -13.26 -0.28
N ARG A 162 -0.21 -12.52 -1.13
CA ARG A 162 -1.13 -13.09 -2.12
C ARG A 162 -0.38 -13.29 -3.44
N HIS A 163 -0.57 -14.46 -4.03
CA HIS A 163 0.08 -14.95 -5.24
C HIS A 163 -0.95 -15.68 -6.09
#